data_AF-A0A2V6P5N1-F1
#
_entry.id   AF-A0A2V6P5N1-F1
#
_cell.length_a   1.000
_cell.length_b   1.000
_cell.length_c   1.000
_cell.angle_alpha   90.00
_cell.angle_beta   90.00
_cell.angle_gamma   90.00
#
_symmetry.space_group_name_H-M   'P 1'
#
loop_
_entity.id
_entity.type
_entity.pdbx_description
1 polymer ?
#
loop_
_entity_poly.entity_id
_entity_poly.type
_entity_poly.pdbx_seq_one_letter_code
_entity_poly.pdbx_strand_id
1 'polypeptide(L)'
;MAADFMWPTLLYALLAIAICGWVFTTFRQRRKVHALERSKEEIQVEETLVFDFLHGLGEAFRETIKPHDLHRLIVEGATRILDANGGALYLTDRSGNKLVPMFLSKGCPPLVPVPGHILHQAATTPAALEGFLQMHSVPPGEGFIGTVWQTAQPVLLTDVRDVPELRAIHAE
;
A
#
# COMPACT_ATOMS: atom_id res chain seq x y z
N MET A 1 -67.13 -1.55 43.67
CA MET A 1 -66.61 -2.35 42.53
C MET A 1 -65.86 -1.47 41.55
N ALA A 2 -64.80 -0.76 41.97
CA ALA A 2 -63.96 0.06 41.09
C ALA A 2 -62.46 -0.07 41.39
N ALA A 3 -62.07 -0.70 42.52
CA ALA A 3 -60.69 -0.84 42.93
C ALA A 3 -59.97 -2.05 42.28
N ASP A 4 -60.70 -3.13 41.95
CA ASP A 4 -60.11 -4.36 41.41
C ASP A 4 -59.63 -4.24 39.95
N PHE A 5 -60.08 -3.21 39.21
CA PHE A 5 -59.69 -2.97 37.81
C PHE A 5 -58.49 -2.02 37.66
N MET A 6 -58.21 -1.20 38.68
CA MET A 6 -57.13 -0.20 38.63
C MET A 6 -55.74 -0.78 38.96
N TRP A 7 -55.69 -1.86 39.74
CA TRP A 7 -54.45 -2.54 40.10
C TRP A 7 -53.77 -3.26 38.91
N PRO A 8 -54.48 -4.05 38.09
CA PRO A 8 -53.85 -4.73 36.96
C PRO A 8 -53.38 -3.74 35.88
N THR A 9 -54.12 -2.66 35.63
CA THR A 9 -53.72 -1.63 34.65
C THR A 9 -52.45 -0.88 35.08
N LEU A 10 -52.28 -0.61 36.37
CA LEU A 10 -51.03 -0.06 36.91
C LEU A 10 -49.85 -1.03 36.77
N LEU A 11 -50.06 -2.33 37.01
CA LEU A 11 -49.02 -3.34 36.85
C LEU A 11 -48.60 -3.50 35.37
N TYR A 12 -49.56 -3.50 34.44
CA TYR A 12 -49.26 -3.53 33.01
C TYR A 12 -48.53 -2.28 32.51
N ALA A 13 -48.90 -1.09 33.01
CA ALA A 13 -48.20 0.15 32.69
C ALA A 13 -46.75 0.15 33.19
N LEU A 14 -46.52 -0.33 34.43
CA LEU A 14 -45.18 -0.41 35.01
C LEU A 14 -44.30 -1.43 34.26
N LEU A 15 -44.89 -2.57 33.87
CA LEU A 15 -44.23 -3.59 33.05
C LEU A 15 -43.88 -3.05 31.65
N ALA A 16 -44.78 -2.30 31.01
CA ALA A 16 -44.50 -1.68 29.71
C ALA A 16 -43.34 -0.68 29.79
N ILE A 17 -43.28 0.16 30.85
CA ILE A 17 -42.18 1.10 31.06
C ILE A 17 -40.85 0.37 31.27
N ALA A 18 -40.85 -0.72 32.04
CA ALA A 18 -39.66 -1.53 32.27
C ALA A 18 -39.14 -2.17 30.96
N ILE A 19 -40.05 -2.70 30.13
CA ILE A 19 -39.69 -3.28 28.83
C ILE A 19 -39.17 -2.20 27.87
N CYS A 20 -39.84 -1.05 27.78
CA CYS A 20 -39.38 0.06 26.95
C CYS A 20 -37.99 0.58 27.39
N GLY A 21 -37.74 0.67 28.70
CA GLY A 21 -36.44 1.05 29.24
C GLY A 21 -35.35 0.03 28.90
N TRP A 22 -35.65 -1.26 28.98
CA TRP A 22 -34.73 -2.34 28.63
C TRP A 22 -34.44 -2.40 27.12
N VAL A 23 -35.46 -2.23 26.27
CA VAL A 23 -35.30 -2.14 24.82
C VAL A 23 -34.50 -0.91 24.43
N PHE A 24 -34.75 0.24 25.06
CA PHE A 24 -34.01 1.47 24.78
C PHE A 24 -32.53 1.38 25.20
N THR A 25 -32.24 0.79 26.36
CA THR A 25 -30.87 0.59 26.84
C THR A 25 -30.12 -0.43 25.99
N THR A 26 -30.74 -1.56 25.64
CA THR A 26 -30.13 -2.55 24.74
C THR A 26 -29.93 -2.01 23.33
N PHE A 27 -30.84 -1.19 22.79
CA PHE A 27 -30.68 -0.55 21.49
C PHE A 27 -29.56 0.52 21.51
N ARG A 28 -29.44 1.33 22.58
CA ARG A 28 -28.31 2.25 22.75
C ARG A 28 -26.98 1.51 22.94
N GLN A 29 -26.96 0.40 23.67
CA GLN A 29 -25.76 -0.42 23.86
C GLN A 29 -25.32 -1.07 22.55
N ARG A 30 -26.24 -1.65 21.77
CA ARG A 30 -25.94 -2.23 20.45
C ARG A 30 -25.41 -1.19 19.45
N ARG A 31 -25.95 0.04 19.46
CA ARG A 31 -25.41 1.14 18.64
C ARG A 31 -24.00 1.56 19.04
N LYS A 32 -23.64 1.49 20.33
CA LYS A 32 -22.28 1.78 20.80
C LYS A 32 -21.30 0.64 20.47
N VAL A 33 -21.77 -0.61 20.50
CA VAL A 33 -20.93 -1.79 20.18
C VAL A 33 -20.55 -1.77 18.70
N HIS A 34 -21.48 -1.49 17.78
CA HIS A 34 -21.15 -1.40 16.35
C HIS A 34 -20.28 -0.19 15.97
N ALA A 35 -20.32 0.89 16.74
CA ALA A 35 -19.41 2.02 16.55
C ALA A 35 -17.99 1.72 17.07
N LEU A 36 -17.84 0.83 18.07
CA LEU A 36 -16.55 0.39 18.59
C LEU A 36 -15.92 -0.76 17.78
N GLU A 37 -16.74 -1.59 17.12
CA GLU A 37 -16.26 -2.66 16.22
C GLU A 37 -15.60 -2.09 14.97
N ARG A 38 -16.18 -1.05 14.35
CA ARG A 38 -15.58 -0.37 13.17
C ARG A 38 -14.25 0.30 13.45
N SER A 39 -13.95 0.67 14.70
CA SER A 39 -12.67 1.29 15.06
C SER A 39 -11.57 0.27 15.35
N LYS A 40 -11.90 -1.03 15.45
CA LYS A 40 -10.91 -2.10 15.70
C LYS A 40 -10.49 -2.85 14.43
N GLU A 41 -11.23 -2.74 13.34
CA GLU A 41 -10.90 -3.41 12.08
C GLU A 41 -9.84 -2.69 11.23
N GLU A 42 -9.49 -1.43 11.52
CA GLU A 42 -8.44 -0.72 10.78
C GLU A 42 -7.04 -0.82 11.42
N ILE A 43 -6.89 -1.39 12.63
CA ILE A 43 -5.62 -1.39 13.38
C ILE A 43 -5.10 -2.82 13.67
N GLN A 44 -5.50 -3.79 12.86
CA GLN A 44 -4.85 -5.11 12.76
C GLN A 44 -4.56 -5.54 11.32
N VAL A 45 -4.66 -4.63 10.35
CA VAL A 45 -4.44 -4.96 8.93
C VAL A 45 -2.97 -4.79 8.53
N GLU A 46 -2.21 -3.92 9.21
CA GLU A 46 -0.81 -3.66 8.84
C GLU A 46 0.17 -4.76 9.31
N GLU A 47 0.02 -5.28 10.54
CA GLU A 47 0.93 -6.31 11.08
C GLU A 47 0.82 -7.65 10.33
N THR A 48 -0.38 -8.04 9.92
CA THR A 48 -0.59 -9.27 9.13
C THR A 48 0.00 -9.16 7.72
N LEU A 49 -0.06 -7.98 7.08
CA LEU A 49 0.52 -7.78 5.73
C LEU A 49 2.04 -7.93 5.73
N VAL A 50 2.72 -7.38 6.73
CA VAL A 50 4.18 -7.52 6.86
C VAL A 50 4.55 -8.97 7.13
N PHE A 51 3.83 -9.65 8.03
CA PHE A 51 4.10 -11.05 8.35
C PHE A 51 3.85 -11.97 7.15
N ASP A 52 2.77 -11.76 6.39
CA ASP A 52 2.46 -12.52 5.17
C ASP A 52 3.52 -12.33 4.09
N PHE A 53 4.05 -11.11 3.93
CA PHE A 53 5.17 -10.86 3.02
C PHE A 53 6.45 -11.59 3.46
N LEU A 54 6.83 -11.48 4.74
CA LEU A 54 8.02 -12.16 5.25
C LEU A 54 7.90 -13.68 5.12
N HIS A 55 6.71 -14.22 5.36
CA HIS A 55 6.43 -15.64 5.16
C HIS A 55 6.54 -16.02 3.68
N GLY A 56 5.94 -15.24 2.78
CA GLY A 56 6.04 -15.45 1.33
C GLY A 56 7.49 -15.37 0.80
N LEU A 57 8.30 -14.44 1.30
CA LEU A 57 9.74 -14.42 1.02
C LEU A 57 10.43 -15.66 1.55
N GLY A 58 10.16 -16.04 2.81
CA GLY A 58 10.76 -17.21 3.45
C GLY A 58 10.50 -18.52 2.70
N GLU A 59 9.30 -18.69 2.17
CA GLU A 59 8.94 -19.84 1.32
C GLU A 59 9.66 -19.78 -0.04
N ALA A 60 9.77 -18.59 -0.65
CA ALA A 60 10.49 -18.41 -1.90
C ALA A 60 12.01 -18.68 -1.79
N PHE A 61 12.60 -18.52 -0.61
CA PHE A 61 14.00 -18.91 -0.36
C PHE A 61 14.21 -20.41 -0.13
N ARG A 62 13.16 -21.17 0.23
CA ARG A 62 13.24 -22.60 0.56
C ARG A 62 13.18 -23.49 -0.68
N GLU A 63 12.41 -23.10 -1.68
CA GLU A 63 12.44 -23.78 -2.97
C GLU A 63 13.65 -23.35 -3.79
N THR A 64 14.14 -24.20 -4.70
CA THR A 64 15.30 -23.92 -5.55
C THR A 64 14.88 -22.96 -6.67
N ILE A 65 14.61 -21.70 -6.35
CA ILE A 65 13.92 -20.79 -7.28
C ILE A 65 14.90 -19.95 -8.11
N LYS A 66 14.50 -19.68 -9.36
CA LYS A 66 15.12 -18.76 -10.31
C LYS A 66 15.16 -17.34 -9.72
N PRO A 67 16.29 -16.61 -9.79
CA PRO A 67 16.44 -15.26 -9.22
C PRO A 67 15.34 -14.25 -9.63
N HIS A 68 14.75 -14.42 -10.81
CA HIS A 68 13.69 -13.56 -11.31
C HIS A 68 12.41 -13.58 -10.44
N ASP A 69 12.03 -14.75 -9.93
CA ASP A 69 10.80 -14.88 -9.13
C ASP A 69 10.97 -14.23 -7.76
N LEU A 70 12.19 -14.26 -7.21
CA LEU A 70 12.54 -13.54 -5.98
C LEU A 70 12.46 -12.02 -6.17
N HIS A 71 13.03 -11.48 -7.25
CA HIS A 71 12.97 -10.04 -7.53
C HIS A 71 11.53 -9.53 -7.63
N ARG A 72 10.67 -10.30 -8.32
CA ARG A 72 9.25 -10.00 -8.41
C ARG A 72 8.58 -9.99 -7.03
N LEU A 73 8.79 -11.03 -6.23
CA LEU A 73 8.20 -11.14 -4.89
C LEU A 73 8.61 -9.98 -3.98
N ILE A 74 9.88 -9.57 -4.02
CA ILE A 74 10.36 -8.41 -3.24
C ILE A 74 9.60 -7.14 -3.62
N VAL A 75 9.50 -6.84 -4.92
CA VAL A 75 8.86 -5.59 -5.38
C VAL A 75 7.35 -5.62 -5.17
N GLU A 76 6.68 -6.70 -5.56
CA GLU A 76 5.22 -6.83 -5.41
C GLU A 76 4.82 -6.84 -3.93
N GLY A 77 5.59 -7.51 -3.09
CA GLY A 77 5.38 -7.54 -1.65
C GLY A 77 5.57 -6.17 -0.99
N ALA A 78 6.66 -5.47 -1.31
CA ALA A 78 6.90 -4.11 -0.80
C ALA A 78 5.80 -3.12 -1.26
N THR A 79 5.38 -3.23 -2.52
CA THR A 79 4.30 -2.40 -3.09
C THR A 79 2.97 -2.65 -2.36
N ARG A 80 2.67 -3.92 -2.05
CA ARG A 80 1.46 -4.31 -1.32
C ARG A 80 1.46 -3.87 0.14
N ILE A 81 2.61 -3.93 0.83
CA ILE A 81 2.72 -3.48 2.23
C ILE A 81 2.57 -1.96 2.33
N LEU A 82 3.20 -1.23 1.41
CA LEU A 82 3.23 0.23 1.42
C LEU A 82 2.00 0.86 0.75
N ASP A 83 1.07 0.06 0.23
CA ASP A 83 -0.05 0.49 -0.64
C ASP A 83 0.42 1.45 -1.75
N ALA A 84 1.56 1.13 -2.37
CA ALA A 84 2.17 1.96 -3.40
C ALA A 84 1.57 1.67 -4.78
N ASN A 85 1.57 2.68 -5.66
CA ASN A 85 1.12 2.51 -7.04
C ASN A 85 2.09 1.67 -7.90
N GLY A 86 3.35 1.56 -7.49
CA GLY A 86 4.35 0.75 -8.15
C GLY A 86 5.70 0.77 -7.46
N GLY A 87 6.63 -0.05 -7.96
CA GLY A 87 7.97 -0.18 -7.44
C GLY A 87 8.94 -0.75 -8.48
N ALA A 88 10.23 -0.54 -8.23
CA ALA A 88 11.31 -1.03 -9.09
C ALA A 88 12.47 -1.55 -8.22
N LEU A 89 13.12 -2.61 -8.67
CA LEU A 89 14.32 -3.17 -8.05
C LEU A 89 15.50 -3.06 -9.01
N TYR A 90 16.56 -2.44 -8.54
CA TYR A 90 17.83 -2.31 -9.24
C TYR A 90 18.90 -3.12 -8.51
N LEU A 91 19.73 -3.83 -9.26
CA LEU A 91 20.92 -4.50 -8.74
C LEU A 91 22.17 -3.95 -9.41
N THR A 92 23.30 -4.10 -8.76
CA THR A 92 24.59 -3.82 -9.39
C THR A 92 24.90 -4.85 -10.46
N ASP A 93 25.39 -4.40 -11.62
CA ASP A 93 25.94 -5.28 -12.65
C ASP A 93 27.17 -6.06 -12.12
N ARG A 94 27.62 -7.08 -12.85
CA ARG A 94 28.77 -7.94 -12.48
C ARG A 94 30.07 -7.15 -12.25
N SER A 95 30.20 -5.99 -12.91
CA SER A 95 31.33 -5.08 -12.72
C SER A 95 31.19 -4.14 -11.51
N GLY A 96 30.03 -4.12 -10.85
CA GLY A 96 29.76 -3.29 -9.67
C GLY A 96 29.66 -1.79 -9.95
N ASN A 97 29.72 -1.36 -11.21
CA ASN A 97 29.88 0.05 -11.59
C ASN A 97 28.61 0.68 -12.18
N LYS A 98 27.53 -0.08 -12.31
CA LYS A 98 26.24 0.39 -12.81
C LYS A 98 25.11 -0.35 -12.12
N LEU A 99 24.00 0.34 -11.90
CA LEU A 99 22.74 -0.27 -11.51
C LEU A 99 21.97 -0.68 -12.76
N VAL A 100 21.50 -1.92 -12.75
CA VAL A 100 20.64 -2.49 -13.78
C VAL A 100 19.27 -2.82 -13.18
N PRO A 101 18.18 -2.49 -13.88
CA PRO A 101 16.84 -2.85 -13.45
C PRO A 101 16.66 -4.36 -13.54
N MET A 102 16.23 -4.99 -12.45
CA MET A 102 15.95 -6.42 -12.40
C MET A 102 14.47 -6.74 -12.45
N PHE A 103 13.64 -5.84 -11.92
CA PHE A 103 12.19 -5.95 -11.97
C PHE A 103 11.54 -4.57 -11.83
N LEU A 104 10.53 -4.29 -12.65
CA LEU A 104 9.66 -3.12 -12.52
C LEU A 104 8.22 -3.61 -12.44
N SER A 105 7.46 -3.08 -11.47
CA SER A 105 6.03 -3.35 -11.40
C SER A 105 5.30 -2.67 -12.54
N LYS A 106 4.11 -3.18 -12.86
CA LYS A 106 3.20 -2.50 -13.79
C LYS A 106 2.80 -1.13 -13.21
N GLY A 107 2.76 -0.11 -14.06
CA GLY A 107 2.39 1.24 -13.65
C GLY A 107 3.46 2.00 -12.84
N CYS A 108 4.69 1.48 -12.77
CA CYS A 108 5.79 2.20 -12.13
C CYS A 108 6.06 3.52 -12.89
N PRO A 109 6.02 4.68 -12.21
CA PRO A 109 6.38 5.93 -12.86
C PRO A 109 7.88 5.93 -13.23
N PRO A 110 8.26 6.68 -14.28
CA PRO A 110 9.66 6.82 -14.67
C PRO A 110 10.47 7.51 -13.58
N LEU A 111 11.39 6.76 -12.94
CA LEU A 111 12.29 7.24 -11.89
C LEU A 111 13.64 7.77 -12.43
N VAL A 112 13.81 7.72 -13.75
CA VAL A 112 15.01 8.10 -14.48
C VAL A 112 14.60 9.09 -15.58
N PRO A 113 15.42 10.10 -15.91
CA PRO A 113 15.14 11.00 -17.02
C PRO A 113 14.91 10.22 -18.32
N VAL A 114 13.67 10.27 -18.82
CA VAL A 114 13.28 9.63 -20.08
C VAL A 114 13.41 10.66 -21.21
N PRO A 115 14.12 10.34 -22.30
CA PRO A 115 14.18 11.21 -23.48
C PRO A 115 12.78 11.54 -24.04
N GLY A 116 12.55 12.80 -24.42
CA GLY A 116 11.23 13.27 -24.88
C GLY A 116 10.63 12.48 -26.06
N HIS A 117 11.46 11.94 -26.96
CA HIS A 117 10.98 11.09 -28.04
C HIS A 117 10.35 9.77 -27.55
N ILE A 118 10.84 9.22 -26.44
CA ILE A 118 10.27 8.01 -25.80
C ILE A 118 8.99 8.37 -25.06
N LEU A 119 8.91 9.55 -24.43
CA LEU A 119 7.67 10.03 -23.80
C LEU A 119 6.54 10.21 -24.83
N HIS A 120 6.82 10.83 -25.97
CA HIS A 120 5.85 10.95 -27.06
C HIS A 120 5.44 9.58 -27.63
N GLN A 121 6.38 8.64 -27.72
CA GLN A 121 6.09 7.28 -28.17
C GLN A 121 5.29 6.49 -27.12
N ALA A 122 5.53 6.70 -25.82
CA ALA A 122 4.82 6.08 -24.71
C ALA A 122 3.35 6.48 -24.67
N ALA A 123 3.02 7.71 -25.08
CA ALA A 123 1.64 8.19 -25.21
C ALA A 123 0.82 7.35 -26.21
N THR A 124 1.47 6.78 -27.24
CA THR A 124 0.81 5.91 -28.24
C THR A 124 1.00 4.42 -27.93
N THR A 125 2.16 4.06 -27.38
CA THR A 125 2.57 2.67 -27.13
C THR A 125 3.28 2.58 -25.76
N PRO A 126 2.56 2.25 -24.67
CA PRO A 126 3.13 2.22 -23.32
C PRO A 126 4.27 1.19 -23.15
N ALA A 127 4.30 0.14 -23.97
CA ALA A 127 5.37 -0.86 -23.98
C ALA A 127 6.75 -0.29 -24.36
N ALA A 128 6.79 0.83 -25.10
CA ALA A 128 8.05 1.47 -25.47
C ALA A 128 8.76 2.08 -24.24
N LEU A 129 7.97 2.61 -23.29
CA LEU A 129 8.49 3.14 -22.03
C LEU A 129 9.02 2.01 -21.14
N GLU A 130 8.25 0.92 -21.00
CA GLU A 130 8.66 -0.24 -20.20
C GLU A 130 9.97 -0.84 -20.74
N GLY A 131 10.09 -1.00 -22.06
CA GLY A 131 11.31 -1.50 -22.69
C GLY A 131 12.52 -0.60 -22.44
N PHE A 132 12.36 0.72 -22.53
CA PHE A 132 13.45 1.66 -22.19
C PHE A 132 13.87 1.53 -20.72
N LEU A 133 12.90 1.54 -19.80
CA LEU A 133 13.18 1.45 -18.38
C LEU A 133 13.83 0.12 -17.97
N GLN A 134 13.53 -0.98 -18.67
CA GLN A 134 14.15 -2.29 -18.45
C GLN A 134 15.58 -2.40 -19.00
N MET A 135 15.97 -1.57 -19.97
CA MET A 135 17.30 -1.61 -20.58
C MET A 135 18.23 -0.51 -20.05
N HIS A 136 17.68 0.52 -19.40
CA HIS A 136 18.45 1.66 -18.94
C HIS A 136 19.27 1.34 -17.69
N SER A 137 20.60 1.40 -17.81
CA SER A 137 21.52 1.25 -16.68
C SER A 137 21.91 2.61 -16.10
N VAL A 138 21.93 2.73 -14.77
CA VAL A 138 22.24 3.98 -14.06
C VAL A 138 23.64 3.93 -13.43
N PRO A 139 24.58 4.79 -13.83
CA PRO A 139 25.88 4.96 -13.18
C PRO A 139 25.79 5.57 -11.76
N PRO A 140 26.83 5.41 -10.92
CA PRO A 140 26.84 6.01 -9.58
C PRO A 140 26.90 7.54 -9.69
N GLY A 141 26.09 8.22 -8.89
CA GLY A 141 25.97 9.69 -8.91
C GLY A 141 25.19 10.27 -10.09
N GLU A 142 24.67 9.44 -11.00
CA GLU A 142 23.81 9.90 -12.10
C GLU A 142 22.34 9.79 -11.73
N GLY A 143 21.62 10.91 -11.81
CA GLY A 143 20.22 10.94 -11.47
C GLY A 143 19.96 10.72 -9.98
N PHE A 144 18.66 10.66 -9.65
CA PHE A 144 18.21 10.49 -8.28
C PHE A 144 18.66 9.13 -7.74
N ILE A 145 18.41 8.06 -8.49
CA ILE A 145 18.76 6.68 -8.09
C ILE A 145 20.28 6.52 -7.95
N GLY A 146 21.08 7.06 -8.87
CA GLY A 146 22.54 6.97 -8.79
C GLY A 146 23.12 7.71 -7.59
N THR A 147 22.52 8.84 -7.20
CA THR A 147 22.91 9.61 -6.00
C THR A 147 22.57 8.86 -4.71
N VAL A 148 21.37 8.27 -4.63
CA VAL A 148 20.96 7.41 -3.51
C VAL A 148 21.90 6.20 -3.39
N TRP A 149 22.28 5.60 -4.51
CA TRP A 149 23.24 4.49 -4.51
C TRP A 149 24.62 4.90 -4.00
N GLN A 150 25.15 6.04 -4.44
CA GLN A 150 26.46 6.54 -4.01
C GLN A 150 26.50 6.89 -2.52
N THR A 151 25.41 7.47 -2.00
CA THR A 151 25.31 7.86 -0.58
C THR A 151 24.94 6.70 0.33
N ALA A 152 24.34 5.64 -0.21
CA ALA A 152 23.82 4.48 0.52
C ALA A 152 22.89 4.85 1.69
N GLN A 153 22.16 5.96 1.55
CA GLN A 153 21.20 6.44 2.54
C GLN A 153 19.78 6.36 1.97
N PRO A 154 18.79 5.90 2.74
CA PRO A 154 17.40 5.93 2.30
C PRO A 154 16.93 7.39 2.21
N VAL A 155 16.25 7.72 1.11
CA VAL A 155 15.69 9.05 0.87
C VAL A 155 14.19 8.91 0.67
N LEU A 156 13.41 9.66 1.46
CA LEU A 156 11.97 9.82 1.28
C LEU A 156 11.72 11.20 0.67
N LEU A 157 11.12 11.22 -0.51
CA LEU A 157 10.67 12.45 -1.16
C LEU A 157 9.18 12.63 -0.91
N THR A 158 8.79 13.73 -0.29
CA THR A 158 7.37 14.10 -0.12
C THR A 158 6.81 14.72 -1.40
N ASP A 159 7.66 15.38 -2.19
CA ASP A 159 7.30 15.98 -3.46
C ASP A 159 8.37 15.70 -4.52
N VAL A 160 7.94 15.21 -5.69
CA VAL A 160 8.80 14.95 -6.84
C VAL A 160 9.45 16.25 -7.35
N ARG A 161 8.83 17.40 -7.07
CA ARG A 161 9.34 18.72 -7.47
C ARG A 161 10.58 19.17 -6.70
N ASP A 162 10.86 18.54 -5.57
CA ASP A 162 12.05 18.84 -4.78
C ASP A 162 13.33 18.31 -5.42
N VAL A 163 13.19 17.34 -6.35
CA VAL A 163 14.31 16.77 -7.09
C VAL A 163 14.32 17.32 -8.53
N PRO A 164 15.32 18.14 -8.91
CA PRO A 164 15.34 18.79 -10.22
C PRO A 164 15.36 17.80 -11.39
N GLU A 165 15.93 16.62 -11.20
CA GLU A 165 16.02 15.57 -12.22
C GLU A 165 14.68 14.86 -12.47
N LEU A 166 13.81 14.79 -11.46
CA LEU A 166 12.48 14.18 -11.58
C LEU A 166 11.41 15.19 -11.99
N ARG A 167 11.62 16.49 -11.70
CA ARG A 167 10.77 17.60 -12.17
C ARG A 167 10.57 17.59 -13.68
N ALA A 168 11.65 17.37 -14.43
CA ALA A 168 11.63 17.42 -15.90
C ALA A 168 10.72 16.36 -16.52
N ILE A 169 10.36 15.32 -15.75
CA ILE A 169 9.58 14.18 -16.22
C ILE A 169 8.07 14.37 -15.94
N HIS A 170 7.71 15.21 -14.96
CA HIS A 170 6.33 15.42 -14.50
C HIS A 170 5.79 16.83 -14.78
N ALA A 171 6.55 17.66 -15.51
CA ALA A 171 6.12 18.98 -15.93
C ALA A 171 5.29 18.90 -17.22
N GLU A 172 4.10 18.32 -17.14
CA GLU A 172 3.01 18.50 -18.12
C GLU A 172 1.66 18.63 -17.40
#